data_AF-A0A416EF59-F1
#
_entry.id   AF-A0A416EF59-F1
#
_cell.length_a   1.000
_cell.length_b   1.000
_cell.length_c   1.000
_cell.angle_alpha   90.00
_cell.angle_beta   90.00
_cell.angle_gamma   90.00
#
_symmetry.space_group_name_H-M   'P 1'
#
loop_
_entity.id
_entity.type
_entity.pdbx_description
1 polymer ?
#
loop_
_entity_poly.entity_id
_entity_poly.type
_entity_poly.pdbx_seq_one_letter_code
_entity_poly.pdbx_strand_id
1 'polypeptide(L)'
;MLKGKKRFLLFGVCIIFFLLMLNSIVKLWSYVFDVGNVNKNYLAVDTVWYNPENCYHNDVLINTLLGHKTCVCNPNSWYAEYFEVFSQDTDMKNDIPVIIRKDKINITEFEEVGYSLAYVHSTLVDHAVFDIVQKKDVPILFIRLKGMKDADRVVALNDEEGNIYLMTEDYWNETYK
;
A
#
# COMPACT_ATOMS: atom_id res chain seq x y z
N MET A 1 -21.40 -65.59 -11.34
CA MET A 1 -21.16 -64.33 -12.10
C MET A 1 -21.88 -63.08 -11.59
N LEU A 2 -23.13 -63.16 -11.08
CA LEU A 2 -23.90 -61.96 -10.67
C LEU A 2 -23.34 -61.17 -9.47
N LYS A 3 -22.73 -61.85 -8.47
CA LYS A 3 -22.09 -61.16 -7.32
C LYS A 3 -20.90 -60.28 -7.74
N GLY A 4 -20.13 -60.69 -8.74
CA GLY A 4 -19.00 -59.92 -9.27
C GLY A 4 -19.47 -58.66 -9.99
N LYS A 5 -20.51 -58.77 -10.85
CA LYS A 5 -21.10 -57.62 -11.55
C LYS A 5 -21.69 -56.58 -10.59
N LYS A 6 -22.35 -57.00 -9.51
CA LYS A 6 -22.85 -56.08 -8.46
C LYS A 6 -21.71 -55.38 -7.71
N ARG A 7 -20.59 -56.07 -7.45
CA ARG A 7 -19.39 -55.46 -6.86
C ARG A 7 -18.72 -54.46 -7.80
N PHE A 8 -18.64 -54.75 -9.09
CA PHE A 8 -18.13 -53.82 -10.11
C PHE A 8 -19.04 -52.58 -10.26
N LEU A 9 -20.36 -52.78 -10.24
CA LEU A 9 -21.31 -51.67 -10.28
C LEU A 9 -21.18 -50.78 -9.04
N LEU A 10 -21.08 -51.39 -7.86
CA LEU A 10 -20.86 -50.68 -6.59
C LEU A 10 -19.55 -49.90 -6.61
N PHE A 11 -18.46 -50.51 -7.10
CA PHE A 11 -17.16 -49.85 -7.26
C PHE A 11 -17.24 -48.65 -8.21
N GLY A 12 -17.94 -48.79 -9.33
CA GLY A 12 -18.16 -47.71 -10.29
C GLY A 12 -18.92 -46.53 -9.69
N VAL A 13 -19.98 -46.81 -8.92
CA VAL A 13 -20.75 -45.77 -8.20
C VAL A 13 -19.88 -45.06 -7.16
N CYS A 14 -19.06 -45.81 -6.41
CA CYS A 14 -18.11 -45.23 -5.46
C CYS A 14 -17.08 -44.32 -6.13
N ILE A 15 -16.56 -44.71 -7.30
CA ILE A 15 -15.60 -43.90 -8.07
C ILE A 15 -16.26 -42.61 -8.56
N ILE A 16 -17.48 -42.67 -9.10
CA ILE A 16 -18.21 -41.48 -9.56
C ILE A 16 -18.47 -40.54 -8.39
N PHE A 17 -18.91 -41.08 -7.25
CA PHE A 17 -19.13 -40.28 -6.04
C PHE A 17 -17.84 -39.62 -5.55
N PHE A 18 -16.73 -40.35 -5.55
CA PHE A 18 -15.43 -39.82 -5.18
C PHE A 18 -14.97 -38.68 -6.11
N LEU A 19 -15.16 -38.82 -7.42
CA LEU A 19 -14.84 -37.78 -8.39
C LEU A 19 -15.70 -36.52 -8.22
N LEU A 20 -16.99 -36.67 -7.89
CA LEU A 20 -17.87 -35.54 -7.59
C LEU A 20 -17.47 -34.81 -6.30
N MET A 21 -17.09 -35.56 -5.27
CA MET A 21 -16.54 -35.01 -4.02
C MET A 21 -15.23 -34.28 -4.28
N LEU A 22 -14.32 -34.87 -5.06
CA LEU A 22 -13.05 -34.25 -5.42
C LEU A 22 -13.26 -32.93 -6.19
N ASN A 23 -14.17 -32.91 -7.16
CA ASN A 23 -14.52 -31.68 -7.89
C ASN A 23 -15.10 -30.60 -6.95
N SER A 24 -15.94 -31.00 -6.01
CA SER A 24 -16.51 -30.07 -5.02
C SER A 24 -15.46 -29.54 -4.06
N ILE A 25 -14.51 -30.39 -3.63
CA ILE A 25 -13.35 -30.03 -2.83
C ILE A 25 -12.46 -29.07 -3.61
N VAL A 26 -12.14 -29.34 -4.88
CA VAL A 26 -11.33 -28.45 -5.72
C VAL A 26 -12.03 -27.10 -5.91
N LYS A 27 -13.35 -27.06 -6.14
CA LYS A 27 -14.11 -25.81 -6.21
C LYS A 27 -14.15 -25.07 -4.88
N LEU A 28 -14.32 -25.78 -3.77
CA LEU A 28 -14.28 -25.19 -2.44
C LEU A 28 -12.90 -24.64 -2.13
N TRP A 29 -11.83 -25.36 -2.45
CA TRP A 29 -10.47 -24.90 -2.25
C TRP A 29 -10.09 -23.78 -3.23
N SER A 30 -10.53 -23.81 -4.48
CA SER A 30 -10.40 -22.67 -5.39
C SER A 30 -11.15 -21.46 -4.82
N TYR A 31 -12.40 -21.61 -4.36
CA TYR A 31 -13.10 -20.54 -3.67
C TYR A 31 -12.37 -20.10 -2.39
N VAL A 32 -11.84 -21.01 -1.58
CA VAL A 32 -11.08 -20.67 -0.38
C VAL A 32 -9.75 -20.02 -0.74
N PHE A 33 -9.09 -20.38 -1.82
CA PHE A 33 -7.85 -19.72 -2.23
C PHE A 33 -8.14 -18.40 -2.94
N ASP A 34 -9.21 -18.28 -3.72
CA ASP A 34 -9.56 -17.13 -4.56
C ASP A 34 -10.45 -16.09 -3.85
N VAL A 35 -11.28 -16.51 -2.90
CA VAL A 35 -12.30 -15.70 -2.20
C VAL A 35 -12.18 -15.78 -0.67
N GLY A 36 -12.00 -16.98 -0.11
CA GLY A 36 -11.96 -17.22 1.35
C GLY A 36 -10.59 -17.01 1.99
N ASN A 37 -9.55 -16.83 1.19
CA ASN A 37 -8.25 -16.41 1.63
C ASN A 37 -8.38 -14.90 1.67
N VAL A 38 -8.80 -14.43 2.85
CA VAL A 38 -9.01 -13.02 3.19
C VAL A 38 -7.76 -12.16 2.90
N ASN A 39 -6.63 -12.81 2.59
CA ASN A 39 -5.34 -12.22 2.23
C ASN A 39 -4.92 -12.38 0.75
N LYS A 40 -5.68 -13.06 -0.14
CA LYS A 40 -5.29 -13.17 -1.57
C LYS A 40 -5.69 -11.94 -2.38
N ASN A 41 -6.86 -11.38 -2.08
CA ASN A 41 -7.30 -10.07 -2.57
C ASN A 41 -7.32 -9.14 -1.37
N TYR A 42 -6.14 -8.67 -0.96
CA TYR A 42 -5.91 -7.74 0.12
C TYR A 42 -6.92 -6.57 0.16
N LEU A 43 -8.03 -6.75 0.87
CA LEU A 43 -9.07 -5.75 1.17
C LEU A 43 -9.16 -5.46 2.67
N ALA A 44 -8.33 -6.11 3.47
CA ALA A 44 -8.00 -5.73 4.85
C ALA A 44 -6.61 -6.28 5.17
N VAL A 45 -5.59 -5.77 4.47
CA VAL A 45 -4.27 -5.74 5.08
C VAL A 45 -4.23 -4.48 5.90
N ASP A 46 -4.34 -4.68 7.20
CA ASP A 46 -3.35 -4.08 8.07
C ASP A 46 -1.98 -4.52 7.50
N THR A 47 -1.49 -3.79 6.50
CA THR A 47 -0.23 -4.08 5.80
C THR A 47 0.84 -3.51 6.72
N VAL A 48 1.00 -4.19 7.85
CA VAL A 48 2.17 -4.05 8.68
C VAL A 48 3.31 -4.58 7.82
N TRP A 49 4.04 -3.70 7.16
CA TRP A 49 5.26 -4.13 6.48
C TRP A 49 6.26 -4.52 7.55
N TYR A 50 6.48 -5.82 7.67
CA TYR A 50 7.57 -6.42 8.42
C TYR A 50 8.90 -6.06 7.72
N ASN A 51 9.39 -4.85 7.95
CA ASN A 51 10.83 -4.67 8.09
C ASN A 51 11.13 -5.06 9.56
N PRO A 52 11.98 -6.06 9.86
CA PRO A 52 12.33 -6.36 11.25
C PRO A 52 12.85 -5.13 12.03
N GLU A 53 13.28 -4.08 11.33
CA GLU A 53 13.73 -2.81 11.90
C GLU A 53 12.64 -1.74 12.00
N ASN A 54 11.51 -1.84 11.28
CA ASN A 54 10.40 -0.88 11.37
C ASN A 54 9.15 -1.53 11.98
N CYS A 55 8.81 -1.11 13.19
CA CYS A 55 7.71 -1.68 13.97
C CYS A 55 6.42 -0.83 13.95
N TYR A 56 6.38 0.28 13.21
CA TYR A 56 5.25 1.21 13.21
C TYR A 56 4.42 1.11 11.93
N HIS A 57 3.09 1.18 12.06
CA HIS A 57 2.18 1.28 10.92
C HIS A 57 2.37 2.64 10.22
N ASN A 58 2.11 2.69 8.91
CA ASN A 58 2.49 3.85 8.09
C ASN A 58 1.72 5.12 8.43
N ASP A 59 0.44 5.00 8.79
CA ASP A 59 -0.34 6.13 9.29
C ASP A 59 0.21 6.67 10.63
N VAL A 60 0.60 5.78 11.55
CA VAL A 60 1.23 6.15 12.82
C VAL A 60 2.54 6.86 12.53
N LEU A 61 3.32 6.38 11.56
CA LEU A 61 4.57 7.03 11.18
C LEU A 61 4.33 8.40 10.54
N ILE A 62 3.46 8.50 9.54
CA ILE A 62 3.12 9.78 8.91
C ILE A 62 2.56 10.75 9.94
N ASN A 63 1.64 10.32 10.79
CA ASN A 63 1.11 11.11 11.91
C ASN A 63 2.20 11.49 12.92
N THR A 64 3.16 10.63 13.19
CA THR A 64 4.28 10.95 14.10
C THR A 64 5.20 12.00 13.48
N LEU A 65 5.42 11.92 12.17
CA LEU A 65 6.28 12.84 11.45
C LEU A 65 5.62 14.21 11.24
N LEU A 66 4.31 14.22 10.92
CA LEU A 66 3.58 15.43 10.53
C LEU A 66 2.65 15.97 11.62
N GLY A 67 2.27 15.19 12.61
CA GLY A 67 1.24 15.54 13.61
C GLY A 67 1.62 16.68 14.57
N HIS A 68 2.85 17.18 14.48
CA HIS A 68 3.33 18.38 15.18
C HIS A 68 4.10 19.34 14.26
N LYS A 69 3.88 19.24 12.95
CA LYS A 69 4.58 20.03 11.93
C LYS A 69 3.58 20.55 10.91
N THR A 70 3.93 21.62 10.21
CA THR A 70 3.18 22.05 9.03
C THR A 70 3.60 21.21 7.83
N CYS A 71 2.66 20.49 7.23
CA CYS A 71 2.89 19.77 5.99
C CYS A 71 2.69 20.72 4.79
N VAL A 72 3.72 20.85 3.96
CA VAL A 72 3.73 21.68 2.76
C VAL A 72 3.58 20.75 1.55
N CYS A 73 2.48 20.85 0.82
CA CYS A 73 2.24 20.00 -0.36
C CYS A 73 1.45 20.76 -1.44
N ASN A 74 1.40 20.18 -2.64
CA ASN A 74 0.54 20.72 -3.69
C ASN A 74 -0.91 20.30 -3.43
N PRO A 75 -1.90 21.21 -3.57
CA PRO A 75 -3.32 20.88 -3.37
C PRO A 75 -3.86 19.82 -4.35
N ASN A 76 -3.19 19.59 -5.48
CA ASN A 76 -3.57 18.57 -6.46
C ASN A 76 -2.72 17.29 -6.34
N SER A 77 -1.89 17.16 -5.29
CA SER A 77 -1.19 15.90 -5.01
C SER A 77 -2.20 14.78 -4.82
N TRP A 78 -1.84 13.57 -5.23
CA TRP A 78 -2.67 12.39 -5.00
C TRP A 78 -2.92 12.09 -3.53
N TYR A 79 -2.12 12.65 -2.63
CA TYR A 79 -2.19 12.43 -1.19
C TYR A 79 -2.56 13.72 -0.43
N ALA A 80 -3.08 14.76 -1.10
CA ALA A 80 -3.36 16.04 -0.45
C ALA A 80 -4.30 15.89 0.77
N GLU A 81 -5.45 15.23 0.60
CA GLU A 81 -6.40 14.99 1.71
C GLU A 81 -5.80 14.07 2.78
N TYR A 82 -5.00 13.07 2.36
CA TYR A 82 -4.27 12.21 3.28
C TYR A 82 -3.32 13.02 4.17
N PHE A 83 -2.54 13.94 3.61
CA PHE A 83 -1.64 14.79 4.37
C PHE A 83 -2.41 15.77 5.28
N GLU A 84 -3.55 16.29 4.86
CA GLU A 84 -4.42 17.11 5.72
C GLU A 84 -4.92 16.37 6.94
N VAL A 85 -5.28 15.10 6.80
CA VAL A 85 -5.79 14.29 7.92
C VAL A 85 -4.69 13.97 8.95
N PHE A 86 -3.45 13.75 8.50
CA PHE A 86 -2.35 13.27 9.35
C PHE A 86 -1.36 14.35 9.79
N SER A 87 -1.56 15.61 9.41
CA SER A 87 -0.74 16.74 9.85
C SER A 87 -1.48 17.63 10.82
N GLN A 88 -0.74 18.38 11.65
CA GLN A 88 -1.34 19.36 12.52
C GLN A 88 -1.90 20.55 11.72
N ASP A 89 -1.08 21.02 10.79
CA ASP A 89 -1.39 22.14 9.91
C ASP A 89 -0.91 21.80 8.49
N THR A 90 -1.59 22.32 7.48
CA THR A 90 -1.16 22.23 6.07
C THR A 90 -0.92 23.60 5.46
N ASP A 91 0.05 23.66 4.56
CA ASP A 91 0.34 24.82 3.72
C ASP A 91 0.35 24.37 2.26
N MET A 92 -0.81 24.51 1.62
CA MET A 92 -1.04 24.07 0.26
C MET A 92 -0.47 25.10 -0.74
N LYS A 93 0.60 24.74 -1.45
CA LYS A 93 1.28 25.65 -2.37
C LYS A 93 1.35 25.10 -3.79
N ASN A 94 1.09 25.97 -4.77
CA ASN A 94 1.18 25.62 -6.19
C ASN A 94 2.62 25.63 -6.75
N ASP A 95 3.60 26.15 -6.01
CA ASP A 95 5.02 26.13 -6.41
C ASP A 95 5.71 24.80 -6.08
N ILE A 96 5.07 23.95 -5.27
CA ILE A 96 5.42 22.55 -5.10
C ILE A 96 4.88 21.77 -6.32
N PRO A 97 5.66 20.89 -6.98
CA PRO A 97 5.15 20.11 -8.09
C PRO A 97 4.08 19.12 -7.63
N VAL A 98 3.06 18.90 -8.46
CA VAL A 98 2.02 17.89 -8.21
C VAL A 98 2.62 16.49 -8.18
N ILE A 99 3.48 16.19 -9.16
CA ILE A 99 4.22 14.95 -9.28
C ILE A 99 5.69 15.33 -9.51
N ILE A 100 6.58 14.86 -8.64
CA ILE A 100 8.02 14.99 -8.86
C ILE A 100 8.49 13.81 -9.68
N ARG A 101 9.35 14.05 -10.69
CA ARG A 101 9.95 12.95 -11.43
C ARG A 101 10.95 12.22 -10.54
N LYS A 102 10.90 10.89 -10.53
CA LYS A 102 11.82 10.06 -9.74
C LYS A 102 13.31 10.37 -10.00
N ASP A 103 13.68 10.68 -11.25
CA ASP A 103 15.05 11.05 -11.64
C ASP A 103 15.53 12.41 -11.07
N LYS A 104 14.61 13.20 -10.52
CA LYS A 104 14.91 14.47 -9.87
C LYS A 104 15.13 14.36 -8.38
N ILE A 105 14.71 13.27 -7.73
CA ILE A 105 14.97 13.04 -6.32
C ILE A 105 16.40 12.49 -6.13
N ASN A 106 17.19 13.09 -5.26
CA ASN A 106 18.43 12.46 -4.80
C ASN A 106 18.13 11.37 -3.76
N ILE A 107 17.75 10.18 -4.21
CA ILE A 107 17.27 9.09 -3.35
C ILE A 107 18.31 8.63 -2.30
N THR A 108 19.59 8.90 -2.53
CA THR A 108 20.67 8.51 -1.60
C THR A 108 20.68 9.31 -0.29
N GLU A 109 19.98 10.44 -0.24
CA GLU A 109 19.76 11.25 0.97
C GLU A 109 18.52 10.81 1.76
N PHE A 110 17.80 9.79 1.29
CA PHE A 110 16.53 9.34 1.86
C PHE A 110 16.66 7.92 2.39
N GLU A 111 15.99 7.69 3.52
CA GLU A 111 15.74 6.35 4.02
C GLU A 111 14.48 5.80 3.37
N GLU A 112 14.58 4.58 2.86
CA GLU A 112 13.44 3.83 2.36
C GLU A 112 12.65 3.27 3.54
N VAL A 113 11.45 3.80 3.73
CA VAL A 113 10.50 3.30 4.70
C VAL A 113 9.38 2.65 3.94
N GLY A 114 9.23 1.33 4.12
CA GLY A 114 8.14 0.59 3.48
C GLY A 114 6.82 1.31 3.73
N TYR A 115 6.07 1.57 2.68
CA TYR A 115 4.76 2.20 2.78
C TYR A 115 3.72 1.23 2.26
N SER A 116 2.53 1.37 2.78
CA SER A 116 1.39 0.56 2.41
C SER A 116 0.15 1.32 2.70
N LEU A 117 -0.56 1.57 1.62
CA LEU A 117 -1.83 2.22 1.66
C LEU A 117 -2.89 1.20 2.09
N ALA A 118 -3.38 1.35 3.31
CA ALA A 118 -4.53 0.59 3.76
C ALA A 118 -5.77 1.00 2.93
N TYR A 119 -6.60 0.04 2.53
CA TYR A 119 -7.82 0.28 1.73
C TYR A 119 -8.79 1.27 2.40
N VAL A 120 -8.77 1.35 3.74
CA VAL A 120 -9.53 2.35 4.52
C VAL A 120 -9.11 3.79 4.21
N HIS A 121 -7.91 4.03 3.70
CA HIS A 121 -7.44 5.35 3.25
C HIS A 121 -7.78 5.65 1.79
N SER A 122 -8.50 4.76 1.10
CA SER A 122 -8.89 4.96 -0.30
C SER A 122 -9.80 6.15 -0.55
N THR A 123 -10.46 6.65 0.49
CA THR A 123 -11.26 7.88 0.43
C THR A 123 -10.42 9.13 0.60
N LEU A 124 -9.14 9.01 0.98
CA LEU A 124 -8.23 10.12 1.29
C LEU A 124 -7.13 10.29 0.23
N VAL A 125 -7.13 9.47 -0.81
CA VAL A 125 -6.15 9.51 -1.89
C VAL A 125 -6.81 9.47 -3.25
N ASP A 126 -6.18 10.06 -4.25
CA ASP A 126 -6.65 10.02 -5.63
C ASP A 126 -6.73 8.58 -6.15
N HIS A 127 -7.80 8.27 -6.89
CA HIS A 127 -8.01 6.95 -7.44
C HIS A 127 -6.89 6.48 -8.39
N ALA A 128 -6.17 7.41 -9.02
CA ALA A 128 -5.01 7.13 -9.88
C ALA A 128 -3.90 6.37 -9.14
N VAL A 129 -3.77 6.53 -7.83
CA VAL A 129 -2.81 5.77 -7.01
C VAL A 129 -3.11 4.27 -7.12
N PHE A 130 -4.38 3.87 -7.04
CA PHE A 130 -4.77 2.45 -7.11
C PHE A 130 -4.44 1.81 -8.44
N ASP A 131 -4.60 2.56 -9.54
CA ASP A 131 -4.24 2.08 -10.87
C ASP A 131 -2.74 1.77 -11.00
N ILE A 132 -1.90 2.43 -10.19
CA ILE A 132 -0.45 2.21 -10.14
C ILE A 132 -0.12 1.06 -9.18
N VAL A 133 -0.67 1.04 -7.97
CA VAL A 133 -0.45 -0.04 -6.99
C VAL A 133 -0.82 -1.41 -7.57
N GLN A 134 -1.92 -1.48 -8.32
CA GLN A 134 -2.32 -2.71 -9.01
C GLN A 134 -1.31 -3.20 -10.05
N LYS A 135 -0.49 -2.29 -10.61
CA LYS A 135 0.47 -2.59 -11.69
C LYS A 135 1.90 -2.77 -11.19
N LYS A 136 2.30 -2.11 -10.10
CA LYS A 136 3.71 -1.86 -9.76
C LYS A 136 4.13 -2.16 -8.32
N ASP A 137 3.39 -3.02 -7.62
CA ASP A 137 3.59 -3.29 -6.19
C ASP A 137 3.26 -2.05 -5.33
N VAL A 138 3.39 -2.18 -4.01
CA VAL A 138 2.94 -1.16 -3.05
C VAL A 138 3.82 0.11 -3.11
N PRO A 139 3.25 1.33 -3.05
CA PRO A 139 4.05 2.55 -3.04
C PRO A 139 4.96 2.61 -1.81
N ILE A 140 6.09 3.31 -1.93
CA ILE A 140 7.13 3.37 -0.90
C ILE A 140 7.19 4.79 -0.30
N LEU A 141 7.47 4.90 1.00
CA LEU A 141 7.66 6.17 1.70
C LEU A 141 9.16 6.42 1.89
N PHE A 142 9.67 7.47 1.28
CA PHE A 142 11.05 7.90 1.43
C PHE A 142 11.12 9.07 2.40
N ILE A 143 12.00 9.00 3.39
CA ILE A 143 12.14 10.04 4.40
C ILE A 143 13.59 10.51 4.45
N ARG A 144 13.79 11.81 4.26
CA ARG A 144 15.08 12.42 4.58
C ARG A 144 15.14 12.75 6.07
N LEU A 145 15.79 11.87 6.85
CA LEU A 145 15.84 12.00 8.31
C LEU A 145 16.62 13.24 8.79
N LYS A 146 17.62 13.69 8.02
CA LYS A 146 18.49 14.81 8.42
C LYS A 146 17.69 16.11 8.54
N GLY A 147 17.68 16.67 9.75
CA GLY A 147 16.97 17.91 10.08
C GLY A 147 15.47 17.73 10.38
N MET A 148 14.91 16.54 10.18
CA MET A 148 13.47 16.31 10.32
C MET A 148 12.97 16.54 11.75
N LYS A 149 13.78 16.20 12.76
CA LYS A 149 13.43 16.38 14.18
C LYS A 149 13.10 17.83 14.50
N ASP A 150 13.99 18.75 14.08
CA ASP A 150 13.97 20.15 14.48
C ASP A 150 13.21 21.05 13.48
N ALA A 151 12.81 20.51 12.32
CA ALA A 151 12.06 21.26 11.33
C ALA A 151 10.60 21.47 11.77
N ASP A 152 10.10 22.70 11.66
CA ASP A 152 8.68 23.00 11.86
C ASP A 152 7.83 22.68 10.62
N ARG A 153 8.48 22.59 9.45
CA ARG A 153 7.83 22.52 8.15
C ARG A 153 8.43 21.40 7.30
N VAL A 154 7.56 20.52 6.80
CA VAL A 154 7.92 19.33 6.03
C VAL A 154 7.24 19.38 4.67
N VAL A 155 8.02 19.27 3.60
CA VAL A 155 7.50 19.13 2.25
C VAL A 155 7.15 17.67 2.00
N ALA A 156 5.93 17.43 1.54
CA ALA A 156 5.43 16.13 1.13
C ALA A 156 5.11 16.11 -0.37
N LEU A 157 5.64 15.10 -1.07
CA LEU A 157 5.54 14.95 -2.52
C LEU A 157 5.15 13.53 -2.88
N ASN A 158 4.65 13.34 -4.11
CA ASN A 158 4.57 12.03 -4.73
C ASN A 158 5.23 11.99 -6.11
N ASP A 159 5.70 10.81 -6.51
CA ASP A 159 6.19 10.55 -7.87
C ASP A 159 5.14 9.85 -8.76
N GLU A 160 5.53 9.59 -10.01
CA GLU A 160 4.70 8.88 -10.99
C GLU A 160 4.45 7.41 -10.67
N GLU A 161 5.17 6.84 -9.70
CA GLU A 161 4.99 5.47 -9.20
C GLU A 161 4.14 5.45 -7.92
N GLY A 162 3.67 6.61 -7.46
CA GLY A 162 2.88 6.77 -6.25
C GLY A 162 3.69 6.80 -4.97
N ASN A 163 5.03 6.75 -5.04
CA ASN A 163 5.89 6.84 -3.87
C ASN A 163 5.73 8.20 -3.19
N ILE A 164 5.87 8.24 -1.87
CA ILE A 164 5.80 9.46 -1.08
C ILE A 164 7.20 9.87 -0.65
N TYR A 165 7.49 11.18 -0.67
CA TYR A 165 8.76 11.73 -0.21
C TYR A 165 8.51 12.79 0.85
N LEU A 166 9.17 12.64 2.00
CA LEU A 166 9.15 13.62 3.09
C LEU A 166 10.54 14.21 3.30
N MET A 167 10.63 15.54 3.31
CA MET A 167 11.87 16.27 3.57
C MET A 167 11.58 17.62 4.22
N THR A 168 12.59 18.25 4.83
CA THR A 168 12.42 19.59 5.39
C THR A 168 12.20 20.63 4.27
N GLU A 169 11.42 21.67 4.54
CA GLU A 169 11.22 22.74 3.55
C GLU A 169 12.53 23.47 3.20
N ASP A 170 13.46 23.60 4.15
CA ASP A 170 14.79 24.16 3.89
C ASP A 170 15.56 23.37 2.84
N TYR A 171 15.61 22.04 2.98
CA TYR A 171 16.27 21.18 2.01
C TYR A 171 15.61 21.27 0.63
N TRP A 172 14.26 21.33 0.61
CA TRP A 172 13.51 21.53 -0.62
C TRP A 172 13.93 22.81 -1.33
N ASN A 173 13.95 23.93 -0.60
CA ASN A 173 14.31 25.24 -1.13
C ASN A 173 15.77 25.32 -1.58
N GLU A 174 16.70 24.66 -0.90
CA GLU A 174 18.12 24.66 -1.28
C GLU A 174 18.41 23.80 -2.50
N THR A 175 17.62 22.74 -2.72
CA THR A 175 17.95 21.71 -3.71
C THR A 175 17.12 21.82 -4.98
N TYR A 176 15.86 22.23 -4.86
CA TYR A 176 14.87 22.13 -5.94
C TYR A 176 14.22 23.45 -6.34
N LYS A 177 14.50 24.54 -5.61
CA LYS A 177 14.00 25.89 -5.89
C LYS A 177 15.13 26.80 -6.38
#